data_AF-A0A919V8R3-F1
#
_entry.id   AF-A0A919V8R3-F1
#
_cell.length_a   1.000
_cell.length_b   1.000
_cell.length_c   1.000
_cell.angle_alpha   90.00
_cell.angle_beta   90.00
_cell.angle_gamma   90.00
#
_symmetry.space_group_name_H-M   'P 1'
#
loop_
_entity.id
_entity.type
_entity.pdbx_description
1 polymer ?
#
loop_
_entity_poly.entity_id
_entity_poly.type
_entity_poly.pdbx_seq_one_letter_code
_entity_poly.pdbx_strand_id
1 'polypeptide(L)'
;MKLTYKTIPALCLVTLTATACAAHNAAPAKPANSPTTSAVAQPPVPPAVAKAARALGAGLLASVDGMKKVYGPESGAFGGLTATRRGLEAMAKTKVDKPGCATTGQLDAQAPAVRDAPAAVVSFMSKSRTITEALIELPEKDAVKRFPGLQPGCEKYTLSSGDAKMTYTTRPVELPRRGDRVSAFLTSVEGTGIDLKLGSVALRRGNVVMSLLVVGSKVDRKDLLDQTDKAYAALIKVVK
;
A
#
# COMPACT_ATOMS: atom_id res chain seq x y z
N MET A 1 16.43 -28.36 -12.96
CA MET A 1 17.20 -27.17 -12.52
C MET A 1 16.42 -26.45 -11.44
N LYS A 2 16.95 -26.40 -10.21
CA LYS A 2 16.36 -25.68 -9.08
C LYS A 2 16.73 -24.19 -9.22
N LEU A 3 15.77 -23.32 -9.51
CA LEU A 3 16.01 -21.87 -9.54
C LEU A 3 16.05 -21.34 -8.10
N THR A 4 17.25 -21.01 -7.66
CA THR A 4 17.53 -20.30 -6.42
C THR A 4 17.10 -18.84 -6.58
N TYR A 5 16.04 -18.42 -5.89
CA TYR A 5 15.62 -17.01 -5.78
C TYR A 5 16.68 -16.21 -5.00
N LYS A 6 17.65 -15.62 -5.71
CA LYS A 6 18.54 -14.61 -5.14
C LYS A 6 17.79 -13.28 -5.04
N THR A 7 17.45 -12.91 -3.79
CA THR A 7 17.33 -11.55 -3.25
C THR A 7 16.99 -10.40 -4.22
N ILE A 8 15.69 -10.09 -4.35
CA ILE A 8 15.20 -8.77 -4.81
C ILE A 8 14.82 -7.99 -3.54
N PRO A 9 15.56 -6.93 -3.15
CA PRO A 9 15.29 -6.20 -1.92
C PRO A 9 14.31 -5.05 -2.17
N ALA A 10 13.09 -5.30 -2.65
CA ALA A 10 12.00 -4.31 -2.63
C ALA A 10 10.68 -4.90 -3.16
N LEU A 11 10.11 -5.87 -2.47
CA LEU A 11 8.67 -5.94 -2.24
C LEU A 11 8.46 -6.97 -1.13
N CYS A 12 7.89 -6.55 -0.01
CA CYS A 12 7.77 -7.28 1.25
C CYS A 12 7.14 -8.69 1.06
N LEU A 13 7.96 -9.72 0.87
CA LEU A 13 7.61 -11.12 1.04
C LEU A 13 8.07 -11.56 2.44
N VAL A 14 7.11 -11.75 3.34
CA VAL A 14 7.39 -12.35 4.66
C VAL A 14 7.21 -13.86 4.52
N THR A 15 8.32 -14.60 4.52
CA THR A 15 8.35 -16.03 4.87
C THR A 15 8.47 -16.15 6.38
N LEU A 16 7.45 -16.72 7.02
CA LEU A 16 7.51 -17.14 8.43
C LEU A 16 8.19 -18.51 8.50
N THR A 17 9.42 -18.57 8.99
CA THR A 17 10.01 -19.82 9.48
C THR A 17 9.90 -19.83 11.00
N ALA A 18 9.04 -20.70 11.52
CA ALA A 18 8.96 -21.01 12.94
C ALA A 18 10.08 -21.99 13.30
N THR A 19 11.11 -21.53 14.00
CA THR A 19 12.07 -22.39 14.70
C THR A 19 11.65 -22.51 16.16
N ALA A 20 11.14 -23.69 16.51
CA ALA A 20 10.86 -24.10 17.88
C ALA A 20 12.16 -24.47 18.60
N CYS A 21 12.29 -24.04 19.86
CA CYS A 21 13.41 -24.37 20.75
C CYS A 21 13.32 -25.82 21.27
N ALA A 22 14.48 -26.45 21.47
CA ALA A 22 14.66 -27.49 22.48
C ALA A 22 15.97 -27.25 23.24
N ALA A 23 15.87 -27.36 24.56
CA ALA A 23 16.79 -26.93 25.60
C ALA A 23 18.06 -27.79 25.75
N HIS A 24 19.13 -27.24 26.34
CA HIS A 24 19.95 -27.87 27.40
C HIS A 24 20.84 -26.85 28.14
N ASN A 25 21.06 -27.14 29.43
CA ASN A 25 21.59 -26.32 30.53
C ASN A 25 23.04 -25.78 30.40
N ALA A 26 23.29 -24.56 30.90
CA ALA A 26 24.53 -24.16 31.60
C ALA A 26 24.37 -22.82 32.36
N ALA A 27 25.13 -22.70 33.46
CA ALA A 27 25.05 -21.77 34.60
C ALA A 27 25.40 -20.27 34.30
N PRO A 28 25.27 -19.34 35.28
CA PRO A 28 24.96 -17.93 35.03
C PRO A 28 26.21 -17.07 34.75
N ALA A 29 26.15 -16.29 33.67
CA ALA A 29 27.09 -15.21 33.41
C ALA A 29 26.37 -13.85 33.53
N LYS A 30 26.93 -13.03 34.44
CA LYS A 30 26.85 -11.57 34.61
C LYS A 30 26.01 -10.80 33.56
N PRO A 31 25.03 -9.96 33.94
CA PRO A 31 24.26 -9.18 32.99
C PRO A 31 25.14 -8.07 32.40
N ALA A 32 25.63 -8.28 31.18
CA ALA A 32 26.17 -7.23 30.33
C ALA A 32 24.99 -6.56 29.60
N ASN A 33 24.95 -5.23 29.72
CA ASN A 33 23.99 -4.33 29.11
C ASN A 33 23.54 -4.79 27.71
N SER A 34 22.28 -5.22 27.63
CA SER A 34 21.58 -5.29 26.35
C SER A 34 21.31 -3.85 25.89
N PRO A 35 21.64 -3.46 24.65
CA PRO A 35 21.16 -2.20 24.11
C PRO A 35 19.65 -2.35 23.93
N THR A 36 18.90 -1.73 24.85
CA THR A 36 17.47 -1.48 24.69
C THR A 36 17.29 -0.79 23.35
N THR A 37 16.78 -1.52 22.38
CA THR A 37 16.29 -0.93 21.14
C THR A 37 15.08 -0.12 21.56
N SER A 38 15.28 1.19 21.75
CA SER A 38 14.21 2.13 21.99
C SER A 38 13.30 2.10 20.77
N ALA A 39 12.27 1.26 20.82
CA ALA A 39 11.10 1.42 19.99
C ALA A 39 10.58 2.82 20.31
N VAL A 40 10.76 3.76 19.38
CA VAL A 40 10.18 5.09 19.49
C VAL A 40 8.68 4.88 19.65
N ALA A 41 8.18 5.11 20.86
CA ALA A 41 6.77 4.99 21.17
C ALA A 41 6.03 5.97 20.26
N GLN A 42 5.16 5.44 19.40
CA GLN A 42 4.33 6.31 18.56
C GLN A 42 3.42 7.13 19.47
N PRO A 43 3.17 8.41 19.15
CA PRO A 43 2.19 9.19 19.86
C PRO A 43 0.84 8.46 19.84
N PRO A 44 0.07 8.48 20.95
CA PRO A 44 -1.23 7.85 20.99
C PRO A 44 -2.16 8.45 19.94
N VAL A 45 -2.80 7.60 19.13
CA VAL A 45 -3.80 8.02 18.14
C VAL A 45 -5.02 8.60 18.86
N PRO A 46 -5.53 9.80 18.47
CA PRO A 46 -6.71 10.37 19.09
C PRO A 46 -7.91 9.41 19.05
N PRO A 47 -8.73 9.29 20.11
CA PRO A 47 -9.85 8.35 20.14
C PRO A 47 -10.86 8.51 19.00
N ALA A 48 -11.11 9.75 18.56
CA ALA A 48 -11.97 10.05 17.42
C ALA A 48 -11.42 9.45 16.11
N VAL A 49 -10.11 9.58 15.87
CA VAL A 49 -9.43 8.99 14.71
C VAL A 49 -9.51 7.47 14.75
N ALA A 50 -9.27 6.87 15.92
CA ALA A 50 -9.37 5.42 16.08
C ALA A 50 -10.79 4.90 15.83
N LYS A 51 -11.83 5.62 16.28
CA LYS A 51 -13.24 5.26 16.05
C LYS A 51 -13.59 5.36 14.56
N ALA A 52 -13.26 6.47 13.91
CA ALA A 52 -13.52 6.66 12.47
C ALA A 52 -12.78 5.61 11.63
N ALA A 53 -11.53 5.33 11.93
CA ALA A 53 -10.73 4.32 11.26
C ALA A 53 -11.34 2.91 11.35
N ARG A 54 -11.89 2.52 12.51
CA ARG A 54 -12.59 1.24 12.68
C ARG A 54 -13.87 1.16 11.84
N ALA A 55 -14.60 2.27 11.72
CA ALA A 55 -15.79 2.34 10.87
C ALA A 55 -15.44 2.18 9.39
N LEU A 56 -14.33 2.79 8.93
CA LEU A 56 -13.79 2.58 7.58
C LEU A 56 -13.43 1.11 7.35
N GLY A 57 -12.88 0.42 8.35
CA GLY A 57 -12.52 -0.99 8.26
C GLY A 57 -13.67 -1.91 7.83
N ALA A 58 -14.92 -1.56 8.13
CA ALA A 58 -16.10 -2.31 7.70
C ALA A 58 -16.44 -2.13 6.21
N GLY A 59 -15.89 -1.10 5.55
CA GLY A 59 -16.03 -0.85 4.12
C GLY A 59 -14.96 -1.50 3.24
N LEU A 60 -13.94 -2.12 3.84
CA LEU A 60 -12.90 -2.83 3.10
C LEU A 60 -13.45 -4.11 2.47
N LEU A 61 -12.81 -4.56 1.39
CA LEU A 61 -12.98 -5.86 0.80
C LEU A 61 -12.82 -6.95 1.86
N ALA A 62 -13.86 -7.77 2.03
CA ALA A 62 -13.83 -8.91 2.94
C ALA A 62 -13.04 -10.10 2.36
N SER A 63 -13.11 -10.29 1.04
CA SER A 63 -12.49 -11.38 0.31
C SER A 63 -12.24 -11.00 -1.15
N VAL A 64 -11.26 -11.64 -1.77
CA VAL A 64 -11.04 -11.59 -3.22
C VAL A 64 -10.92 -13.02 -3.75
N ASP A 65 -11.66 -13.32 -4.81
CA ASP A 65 -11.74 -14.66 -5.39
C ASP A 65 -10.36 -15.20 -5.77
N GLY A 66 -10.06 -16.42 -5.30
CA GLY A 66 -8.78 -17.09 -5.55
C GLY A 66 -7.57 -16.48 -4.83
N MET A 67 -7.78 -15.54 -3.89
CA MET A 67 -6.71 -14.89 -3.14
C MET A 67 -6.88 -15.11 -1.63
N LYS A 68 -5.76 -15.30 -0.94
CA LYS A 68 -5.75 -15.36 0.53
C LYS A 68 -5.54 -13.96 1.09
N LYS A 69 -6.24 -13.62 2.17
CA LYS A 69 -5.90 -12.42 2.95
C LYS A 69 -4.53 -12.62 3.58
N VAL A 70 -3.61 -11.71 3.33
CA VAL A 70 -2.23 -11.76 3.87
C VAL A 70 -1.93 -10.65 4.85
N TYR A 71 -2.80 -9.65 4.91
CA TYR A 71 -2.66 -8.53 5.81
C TYR A 71 -4.02 -7.89 6.14
N GLY A 72 -4.15 -7.38 7.35
CA GLY A 72 -5.30 -6.61 7.81
C GLY A 72 -6.58 -7.43 8.07
N PRO A 73 -7.71 -6.75 8.35
CA PRO A 73 -7.84 -5.29 8.35
C PRO A 73 -7.00 -4.64 9.47
N GLU A 74 -6.22 -3.63 9.12
CA GLU A 74 -5.54 -2.72 10.06
C GLU A 74 -6.24 -1.36 9.99
N SER A 75 -6.39 -0.67 11.12
CA SER A 75 -7.04 0.63 11.18
C SER A 75 -6.31 1.57 12.14
N GLY A 76 -6.27 2.85 11.82
CA GLY A 76 -5.59 3.88 12.62
C GLY A 76 -5.40 5.18 11.82
N ALA A 77 -4.42 5.99 12.23
CA ALA A 77 -3.96 7.11 11.38
C ALA A 77 -3.20 6.55 10.17
N PHE A 78 -3.44 7.05 8.96
CA PHE A 78 -2.93 6.47 7.72
C PHE A 78 -1.41 6.29 7.69
N GLY A 79 -0.65 7.31 8.10
CA GLY A 79 0.81 7.26 8.19
C GLY A 79 1.34 6.38 9.33
N GLY A 80 0.50 6.06 10.31
CA GLY A 80 0.80 5.14 11.40
C GLY A 80 0.61 3.67 11.04
N LEU A 81 -0.17 3.37 9.99
CA LEU A 81 -0.41 2.00 9.53
C LEU A 81 0.90 1.32 9.13
N THR A 82 1.06 0.06 9.50
CA THR A 82 2.29 -0.70 9.21
C THR A 82 2.49 -0.88 7.71
N ALA A 83 1.41 -1.08 6.94
CA ALA A 83 1.50 -1.14 5.48
C ALA A 83 2.04 0.18 4.89
N THR A 84 1.54 1.32 5.35
CA THR A 84 1.97 2.66 4.89
C THR A 84 3.42 2.93 5.27
N ARG A 85 3.81 2.68 6.54
CA ARG A 85 5.20 2.87 7.00
C ARG A 85 6.18 2.04 6.19
N ARG A 86 5.89 0.75 5.96
CA ARG A 86 6.76 -0.12 5.15
C ARG A 86 6.88 0.37 3.72
N GLY A 87 5.80 0.89 3.13
CA GLY A 87 5.85 1.53 1.81
C GLY A 87 6.75 2.76 1.79
N LEU A 88 6.61 3.65 2.77
CA LEU A 88 7.44 4.85 2.91
C LEU A 88 8.93 4.50 3.16
N GLU A 89 9.21 3.51 4.02
CA GLU A 89 10.57 3.02 4.28
C GLU A 89 11.22 2.40 3.03
N ALA A 90 10.44 1.68 2.22
CA ALA A 90 10.90 1.15 0.94
C ALA A 90 11.24 2.30 -0.02
N MET A 91 10.35 3.29 -0.16
CA MET A 91 10.58 4.44 -1.02
C MET A 91 11.75 5.33 -0.56
N ALA A 92 11.97 5.47 0.75
CA ALA A 92 13.10 6.24 1.29
C ALA A 92 14.47 5.67 0.90
N LYS A 93 14.53 4.38 0.54
CA LYS A 93 15.76 3.70 0.06
C LYS A 93 15.90 3.74 -1.46
N THR A 94 15.02 4.45 -2.16
CA THR A 94 15.05 4.60 -3.62
C THR A 94 15.39 6.03 -4.01
N LYS A 95 16.18 6.17 -5.08
CA LYS A 95 16.42 7.45 -5.75
C LYS A 95 15.47 7.53 -6.93
N VAL A 96 14.73 8.63 -7.04
CA VAL A 96 13.85 8.90 -8.18
C VAL A 96 14.49 9.98 -9.02
N ASP A 97 14.65 9.75 -10.32
CA ASP A 97 15.18 10.78 -11.24
C ASP A 97 14.30 12.05 -11.28
N LYS A 98 13.00 11.87 -11.04
CA LYS A 98 11.99 12.93 -10.93
C LYS A 98 11.27 12.82 -9.58
N PRO A 99 11.70 13.52 -8.52
CA PRO A 99 11.17 13.37 -7.17
C PRO A 99 9.64 13.48 -7.05
N GLY A 100 9.01 14.38 -7.83
CA GLY A 100 7.55 14.55 -7.86
C GLY A 100 6.77 13.33 -8.39
N CYS A 101 7.43 12.40 -9.08
CA CYS A 101 6.78 11.24 -9.68
C CYS A 101 6.65 10.05 -8.71
N ALA A 102 7.33 10.06 -7.57
CA ALA A 102 7.35 8.93 -6.63
C ALA A 102 5.96 8.56 -6.09
N THR A 103 5.05 9.54 -5.98
CA THR A 103 3.69 9.38 -5.45
C THR A 103 2.61 9.53 -6.52
N THR A 104 3.00 9.56 -7.81
CA THR A 104 2.07 9.71 -8.92
C THR A 104 1.00 8.61 -8.90
N GLY A 105 -0.27 9.02 -9.04
CA GLY A 105 -1.42 8.10 -9.01
C GLY A 105 -1.69 7.45 -7.65
N GLN A 106 -1.06 7.92 -6.57
CA GLN A 106 -1.28 7.48 -5.20
C GLN A 106 -1.54 8.69 -4.27
N LEU A 107 -2.12 8.43 -3.10
CA LEU A 107 -2.30 9.46 -2.08
C LEU A 107 -0.96 9.73 -1.37
N ASP A 108 -0.58 11.01 -1.24
CA ASP A 108 0.66 11.38 -0.57
C ASP A 108 0.57 11.18 0.94
N ALA A 109 1.06 10.03 1.42
CA ALA A 109 1.09 9.66 2.82
C ALA A 109 2.00 10.55 3.69
N GLN A 110 2.87 11.37 3.09
CA GLN A 110 3.76 12.28 3.82
C GLN A 110 3.10 13.63 4.11
N ALA A 111 2.06 14.01 3.35
CA ALA A 111 1.29 15.21 3.63
C ALA A 111 0.59 15.09 5.00
N PRO A 112 0.77 16.05 5.94
CA PRO A 112 0.25 15.92 7.31
C PRO A 112 -1.26 15.60 7.38
N ALA A 113 -2.07 16.30 6.59
CA ALA A 113 -3.51 16.09 6.52
C ALA A 113 -3.91 14.67 6.07
N VAL A 114 -3.06 14.00 5.29
CA VAL A 114 -3.26 12.62 4.84
C VAL A 114 -2.67 11.64 5.87
N ARG A 115 -1.44 11.89 6.32
CA ARG A 115 -0.72 11.09 7.30
C ARG A 115 -1.53 10.87 8.59
N ASP A 116 -2.18 11.93 9.08
CA ASP A 116 -2.87 11.92 10.37
C ASP A 116 -4.35 11.51 10.24
N ALA A 117 -4.81 11.27 9.02
CA ALA A 117 -6.21 10.98 8.70
C ALA A 117 -6.62 9.57 9.17
N PRO A 118 -7.87 9.37 9.62
CA PRO A 118 -8.41 8.04 9.86
C PRO A 118 -8.35 7.19 8.60
N ALA A 119 -7.84 5.97 8.73
CA ALA A 119 -7.72 5.05 7.62
C ALA A 119 -7.83 3.59 8.04
N ALA A 120 -8.16 2.74 7.08
CA ALA A 120 -8.11 1.29 7.20
C ALA A 120 -7.50 0.67 5.94
N VAL A 121 -6.82 -0.47 6.08
CA VAL A 121 -6.13 -1.16 4.99
C VAL A 121 -6.29 -2.68 5.09
N VAL A 122 -6.42 -3.35 3.94
CA VAL A 122 -6.39 -4.81 3.79
C VAL A 122 -5.53 -5.20 2.59
N SER A 123 -4.90 -6.37 2.64
CA SER A 123 -4.18 -6.91 1.48
C SER A 123 -4.43 -8.39 1.28
N PHE A 124 -4.55 -8.77 0.01
CA PHE A 124 -4.78 -10.11 -0.49
C PHE A 124 -3.66 -10.50 -1.44
N MET A 125 -3.29 -11.78 -1.45
CA MET A 125 -2.25 -12.31 -2.32
C MET A 125 -2.63 -13.66 -2.92
N SER A 126 -2.16 -13.91 -4.12
CA SER A 126 -2.15 -15.22 -4.79
C SER A 126 -0.73 -15.54 -5.26
N LYS A 127 -0.54 -16.62 -6.02
CA LYS A 127 0.77 -16.93 -6.61
C LYS A 127 1.24 -15.89 -7.65
N SER A 128 0.33 -15.17 -8.28
CA SER A 128 0.62 -14.30 -9.44
C SER A 128 0.35 -12.82 -9.22
N ARG A 129 -0.37 -12.44 -8.15
CA ARG A 129 -0.70 -11.03 -7.88
C ARG A 129 -1.01 -10.74 -6.41
N THR A 130 -0.88 -9.48 -6.05
CA THR A 130 -1.28 -8.88 -4.78
C THR A 130 -2.27 -7.75 -5.04
N ILE A 131 -3.25 -7.60 -4.14
CA ILE A 131 -4.21 -6.50 -4.13
C ILE A 131 -4.20 -5.88 -2.74
N THR A 132 -3.98 -4.58 -2.66
CA THR A 132 -4.07 -3.80 -1.43
C THR A 132 -5.15 -2.75 -1.60
N GLU A 133 -6.04 -2.65 -0.62
CA GLU A 133 -7.05 -1.61 -0.54
C GLU A 133 -6.82 -0.79 0.72
N ALA A 134 -6.92 0.53 0.58
CA ALA A 134 -6.98 1.46 1.69
C ALA A 134 -8.19 2.39 1.56
N LEU A 135 -8.87 2.65 2.68
CA LEU A 135 -9.89 3.68 2.81
C LEU A 135 -9.36 4.76 3.73
N ILE A 136 -9.43 6.02 3.31
CA ILE A 136 -8.90 7.17 4.04
C ILE A 136 -9.99 8.24 4.12
N GLU A 137 -10.35 8.65 5.32
CA GLU A 137 -11.29 9.75 5.54
C GLU A 137 -10.53 11.06 5.69
N LEU A 138 -10.77 12.02 4.79
CA LEU A 138 -10.13 13.33 4.76
C LEU A 138 -11.18 14.42 4.94
N PRO A 139 -10.83 15.61 5.47
CA PRO A 139 -11.68 16.77 5.29
C PRO A 139 -12.04 16.95 3.81
N GLU A 140 -13.29 17.31 3.48
CA GLU A 140 -13.78 17.33 2.09
C GLU A 140 -12.88 18.14 1.15
N LYS A 141 -12.46 19.34 1.60
CA LYS A 141 -11.52 20.19 0.88
C LYS A 141 -10.20 19.47 0.55
N ASP A 142 -9.70 18.66 1.48
CA ASP A 142 -8.47 17.91 1.31
C ASP A 142 -8.68 16.67 0.42
N ALA A 143 -9.83 15.99 0.53
CA ALA A 143 -10.21 14.89 -0.36
C ALA A 143 -10.27 15.33 -1.83
N VAL A 144 -10.72 16.56 -2.10
CA VAL A 144 -10.73 17.16 -3.44
C VAL A 144 -9.33 17.60 -3.87
N LYS A 145 -8.65 18.38 -3.02
CA LYS A 145 -7.35 19.01 -3.34
C LYS A 145 -6.23 17.99 -3.53
N ARG A 146 -6.22 16.92 -2.73
CA ARG A 146 -5.16 15.91 -2.71
C ARG A 146 -5.55 14.63 -3.45
N PHE A 147 -6.65 14.67 -4.22
CA PHE A 147 -7.08 13.50 -4.97
C PHE A 147 -5.98 13.02 -5.92
N PRO A 148 -5.61 11.71 -5.90
CA PRO A 148 -4.52 11.20 -6.72
C PRO A 148 -4.72 11.41 -8.22
N GLY A 149 -3.65 11.82 -8.89
CA GLY A 149 -3.61 12.05 -10.33
C GLY A 149 -2.23 11.77 -10.93
N LEU A 150 -2.17 11.72 -12.26
CA LEU A 150 -0.92 11.67 -13.00
C LEU A 150 -0.40 13.10 -13.19
N GLN A 151 0.77 13.39 -12.63
CA GLN A 151 1.41 14.68 -12.80
C GLN A 151 2.04 14.78 -14.19
N PRO A 152 2.05 15.98 -14.82
CA PRO A 152 2.74 16.20 -16.09
C PRO A 152 4.21 15.79 -16.01
N GLY A 153 4.68 14.98 -16.98
CA GLY A 153 6.06 14.52 -17.04
C GLY A 153 6.36 13.28 -16.19
N CYS A 154 5.36 12.71 -15.50
CA CYS A 154 5.46 11.48 -14.71
C CYS A 154 4.92 10.24 -15.43
N GLU A 155 4.62 10.33 -16.73
CA GLU A 155 4.28 9.20 -17.59
C GLU A 155 5.44 8.20 -17.68
N LYS A 156 6.69 8.70 -17.56
CA LYS A 156 7.89 7.87 -17.52
C LYS A 156 8.91 8.44 -16.55
N TYR A 157 9.38 7.62 -15.62
CA TYR A 157 10.41 7.98 -14.65
C TYR A 157 11.21 6.74 -14.22
N THR A 158 12.33 6.96 -13.55
CA THR A 158 13.24 5.89 -13.13
C THR A 158 13.38 5.88 -11.61
N LEU A 159 13.28 4.69 -11.03
CA LEU A 159 13.71 4.40 -9.66
C LEU A 159 15.03 3.65 -9.67
N SER A 160 15.95 4.05 -8.81
CA SER A 160 17.19 3.32 -8.54
C SER A 160 17.26 2.90 -7.07
N SER A 161 17.64 1.65 -6.81
CA SER A 161 17.90 1.15 -5.46
C SER A 161 19.18 0.30 -5.48
N GLY A 162 20.23 0.80 -4.82
CA GLY A 162 21.58 0.30 -5.04
C GLY A 162 21.96 0.42 -6.52
N ASP A 163 22.45 -0.67 -7.11
CA ASP A 163 22.84 -0.75 -8.53
C ASP A 163 21.65 -1.09 -9.46
N ALA A 164 20.49 -1.46 -8.90
CA ALA A 164 19.31 -1.77 -9.69
C ALA A 164 18.64 -0.49 -10.18
N LYS A 165 18.31 -0.46 -11.48
CA LYS A 165 17.58 0.63 -12.13
C LYS A 165 16.30 0.09 -12.73
N MET A 166 15.17 0.69 -12.37
CA MET A 166 13.84 0.30 -12.80
C MET A 166 13.16 1.48 -13.50
N THR A 167 12.62 1.26 -14.69
CA THR A 167 11.89 2.29 -15.44
C THR A 167 10.39 2.04 -15.32
N TYR A 168 9.70 3.05 -14.81
CA TYR A 168 8.26 3.05 -14.63
C TYR A 168 7.63 3.81 -15.79
N THR A 169 6.69 3.17 -16.48
CA THR A 169 5.89 3.79 -17.53
C THR A 169 4.41 3.72 -17.16
N THR A 170 3.82 4.85 -16.83
CA THR A 170 2.46 5.01 -16.32
C THR A 170 1.56 5.63 -17.37
N ARG A 171 0.38 5.05 -17.57
CA ARG A 171 -0.66 5.59 -18.45
C ARG A 171 -2.02 5.63 -17.75
N PRO A 172 -2.84 6.66 -18.01
CA PRO A 172 -4.20 6.69 -17.50
C PRO A 172 -5.05 5.58 -18.14
N VAL A 173 -6.05 5.14 -17.39
CA VAL A 173 -7.08 4.20 -17.85
C VAL A 173 -8.44 4.73 -17.47
N GLU A 174 -9.34 4.75 -18.44
CA GLU A 174 -10.72 5.16 -18.19
C GLU A 174 -11.51 4.04 -17.55
N LEU A 175 -12.07 4.30 -16.37
CA LEU A 175 -13.05 3.46 -15.70
C LEU A 175 -14.41 4.16 -15.72
N PRO A 176 -15.53 3.41 -15.66
CA PRO A 176 -16.85 3.99 -15.46
C PRO A 176 -16.88 4.89 -14.24
N ARG A 177 -17.67 5.97 -14.30
CA ARG A 177 -17.85 6.85 -13.15
C ARG A 177 -18.44 6.07 -11.97
N ARG A 178 -17.81 6.24 -10.82
CA ARG A 178 -18.19 5.71 -9.51
C ARG A 178 -17.85 6.76 -8.46
N GLY A 179 -18.75 6.96 -7.49
CA GLY A 179 -18.62 8.05 -6.52
C GLY A 179 -18.55 9.42 -7.21
N ASP A 180 -17.85 10.35 -6.57
CA ASP A 180 -17.73 11.73 -7.04
C ASP A 180 -16.58 11.89 -8.04
N ARG A 181 -15.55 11.06 -7.91
CA ARG A 181 -14.36 11.09 -8.77
C ARG A 181 -13.67 9.74 -8.77
N VAL A 182 -13.15 9.35 -9.93
CA VAL A 182 -12.30 8.17 -10.09
C VAL A 182 -11.09 8.54 -10.96
N SER A 183 -9.91 8.04 -10.62
CA SER A 183 -8.72 8.03 -11.45
C SER A 183 -8.11 6.64 -11.41
N ALA A 184 -7.62 6.16 -12.55
CA ALA A 184 -6.99 4.86 -12.64
C ALA A 184 -5.80 4.90 -13.58
N PHE A 185 -4.78 4.11 -13.26
CA PHE A 185 -3.52 4.06 -14.00
C PHE A 185 -3.04 2.63 -14.13
N LEU A 186 -2.39 2.35 -15.25
CA LEU A 186 -1.58 1.14 -15.44
C LEU A 186 -0.13 1.56 -15.58
N THR A 187 0.74 0.93 -14.79
CA THR A 187 2.18 1.18 -14.77
C THR A 187 2.92 -0.10 -15.09
N SER A 188 3.77 -0.06 -16.12
CA SER A 188 4.70 -1.15 -16.41
C SER A 188 6.06 -0.82 -15.81
N VAL A 189 6.74 -1.83 -15.27
CA VAL A 189 8.08 -1.69 -14.66
C VAL A 189 9.06 -2.55 -15.43
N GLU A 190 10.06 -1.90 -16.02
CA GLU A 190 11.18 -2.52 -16.72
C GLU A 190 12.42 -2.53 -15.82
N GLY A 191 13.36 -3.46 -16.06
CA GLY A 191 14.64 -3.51 -15.34
C GLY A 191 14.66 -4.40 -14.09
N THR A 192 13.55 -5.07 -13.75
CA THR A 192 13.43 -6.01 -12.61
C THR A 192 13.82 -7.46 -12.96
N GLY A 193 14.00 -7.77 -14.25
CA GLY A 193 14.18 -9.14 -14.74
C GLY A 193 12.90 -9.99 -14.74
N ILE A 194 11.75 -9.40 -14.39
CA ILE A 194 10.43 -10.02 -14.41
C ILE A 194 9.40 -9.06 -15.02
N ASP A 195 8.37 -9.59 -15.67
CA ASP A 195 7.24 -8.78 -16.10
C ASP A 195 6.46 -8.32 -14.87
N LEU A 196 6.57 -7.04 -14.53
CA LEU A 196 5.87 -6.42 -13.41
C LEU A 196 4.97 -5.29 -13.90
N LYS A 197 3.68 -5.43 -13.59
CA LYS A 197 2.65 -4.42 -13.84
C LYS A 197 1.98 -4.04 -12.53
N LEU A 198 1.70 -2.75 -12.42
CA LEU A 198 0.93 -2.17 -11.34
C LEU A 198 -0.33 -1.57 -11.95
N GLY A 199 -1.44 -1.72 -11.26
CA GLY A 199 -2.65 -0.98 -11.52
C GLY A 199 -3.04 -0.24 -10.27
N SER A 200 -3.31 1.06 -10.38
CA SER A 200 -3.79 1.87 -9.29
C SER A 200 -5.14 2.46 -9.60
N VAL A 201 -6.00 2.53 -8.59
CA VAL A 201 -7.27 3.24 -8.67
C VAL A 201 -7.41 4.10 -7.43
N ALA A 202 -7.74 5.37 -7.62
CA ALA A 202 -8.25 6.22 -6.56
C ALA A 202 -9.71 6.54 -6.86
N LEU A 203 -10.56 6.46 -5.85
CA LEU A 203 -11.98 6.79 -5.94
C LEU A 203 -12.37 7.64 -4.74
N ARG A 204 -13.09 8.73 -4.97
CA ARG A 204 -13.63 9.59 -3.92
C ARG A 204 -15.14 9.42 -3.82
N ARG A 205 -15.65 9.24 -2.60
CA ARG A 205 -17.07 9.35 -2.27
C ARG A 205 -17.21 10.18 -1.00
N GLY A 206 -17.81 11.36 -1.13
CA GLY A 206 -17.86 12.35 -0.07
C GLY A 206 -16.45 12.72 0.40
N ASN A 207 -16.21 12.47 1.68
CA ASN A 207 -14.97 12.74 2.39
C ASN A 207 -14.01 11.53 2.44
N VAL A 208 -14.38 10.39 1.85
CA VAL A 208 -13.55 9.18 1.82
C VAL A 208 -12.88 9.01 0.47
N VAL A 209 -11.57 8.75 0.49
CA VAL A 209 -10.77 8.33 -0.66
C VAL A 209 -10.43 6.85 -0.49
N MET A 210 -10.92 6.02 -1.41
CA MET A 210 -10.51 4.64 -1.60
C MET A 210 -9.30 4.59 -2.53
N SER A 211 -8.26 3.88 -2.13
CA SER A 211 -7.09 3.55 -2.96
C SER A 211 -7.00 2.05 -3.13
N LEU A 212 -6.90 1.60 -4.38
CA LEU A 212 -6.61 0.22 -4.74
C LEU A 212 -5.26 0.18 -5.45
N LEU A 213 -4.43 -0.79 -5.05
CA LEU A 213 -3.18 -1.13 -5.72
C LEU A 213 -3.17 -2.62 -6.05
N VAL A 214 -3.08 -2.93 -7.34
CA VAL A 214 -2.94 -4.27 -7.88
C VAL A 214 -1.51 -4.42 -8.41
N VAL A 215 -0.81 -5.47 -8.02
CA VAL A 215 0.56 -5.75 -8.47
C VAL A 215 0.63 -7.18 -8.98
N GLY A 216 1.16 -7.39 -10.19
CA GLY A 216 1.33 -8.73 -10.77
C GLY A 216 1.91 -8.69 -12.18
N SER A 217 2.10 -9.85 -12.80
CA SER A 217 2.62 -9.94 -14.18
C SER A 217 1.55 -9.67 -15.26
N LYS A 218 0.28 -9.85 -14.89
CA LYS A 218 -0.90 -9.56 -15.71
C LYS A 218 -1.83 -8.68 -14.89
N VAL A 219 -1.79 -7.38 -15.20
CA VAL A 219 -2.73 -6.38 -14.69
C VAL A 219 -3.20 -5.57 -15.89
N ASP A 220 -4.51 -5.54 -16.10
CA ASP A 220 -5.12 -4.80 -17.19
C ASP A 220 -6.32 -3.97 -16.74
N ARG A 221 -6.99 -3.32 -17.70
CA ARG A 221 -8.16 -2.48 -17.45
C ARG A 221 -9.32 -3.28 -16.84
N LYS A 222 -9.56 -4.50 -17.32
CA LYS A 222 -10.67 -5.33 -16.83
C LYS A 222 -10.42 -5.74 -15.39
N ASP A 223 -9.19 -6.12 -15.05
CA ASP A 223 -8.80 -6.38 -13.67
C ASP A 223 -9.11 -5.18 -12.77
N LEU A 224 -8.69 -3.96 -13.17
CA LEU A 224 -8.95 -2.77 -12.36
C LEU A 224 -10.44 -2.47 -12.22
N LEU A 225 -11.22 -2.64 -13.28
CA LEU A 225 -12.67 -2.46 -13.24
C LEU A 225 -13.32 -3.44 -12.26
N ASP A 226 -13.03 -4.74 -12.40
CA ASP A 226 -13.64 -5.79 -11.60
C ASP A 226 -13.31 -5.61 -10.10
N GLN A 227 -12.08 -5.21 -9.76
CA GLN A 227 -11.70 -4.93 -8.37
C GLN A 227 -12.33 -3.64 -7.85
N THR A 228 -12.41 -2.59 -8.68
CA THR A 228 -13.02 -1.31 -8.30
C THR A 228 -14.51 -1.48 -8.02
N ASP A 229 -15.24 -2.24 -8.84
CA ASP A 229 -16.68 -2.46 -8.63
C ASP A 229 -16.94 -3.21 -7.33
N LYS A 230 -16.13 -4.24 -7.01
CA LYS A 230 -16.24 -4.98 -5.74
C LYS A 230 -15.92 -4.10 -4.52
N ALA A 231 -14.83 -3.35 -4.57
CA ALA A 231 -14.41 -2.46 -3.49
C ALA A 231 -15.42 -1.33 -3.29
N TYR A 232 -15.92 -0.73 -4.38
CA TYR A 232 -16.95 0.29 -4.31
C TYR A 232 -18.26 -0.25 -3.71
N ALA A 233 -18.68 -1.45 -4.09
CA ALA A 233 -19.87 -2.07 -3.50
C ALA A 233 -19.73 -2.32 -1.99
N ALA A 234 -18.51 -2.55 -1.48
CA ALA A 234 -18.24 -2.61 -0.05
C ALA A 234 -18.25 -1.21 0.59
N LEU A 235 -17.59 -0.23 -0.03
CA LEU A 235 -17.50 1.15 0.44
C LEU A 235 -18.87 1.80 0.66
N ILE A 236 -19.80 1.65 -0.28
CA ILE A 236 -21.11 2.31 -0.22
C ILE A 236 -22.03 1.77 0.89
N LYS A 237 -21.65 0.67 1.54
CA LYS A 237 -22.38 0.15 2.72
C LYS A 237 -22.06 0.94 3.98
N VAL A 238 -20.92 1.63 4.00
CA VAL A 238 -20.44 2.37 5.18
C VAL A 238 -20.31 3.87 4.95
N VAL A 239 -20.18 4.30 3.69
CA VAL A 239 -20.17 5.72 3.30
C VAL A 239 -21.46 6.05 2.55
N LYS A 240 -22.25 6.96 3.13
CA LYS A 240 -23.48 7.45 2.51
C LYS A 240 -23.17 8.39 1.35
#